data_AF-A0A7C6XFP9-F1
#
_entry.id   AF-A0A7C6XFP9-F1
#
_cell.length_a   1.000
_cell.length_b   1.000
_cell.length_c   1.000
_cell.angle_alpha   90.00
_cell.angle_beta   90.00
_cell.angle_gamma   90.00
#
_symmetry.space_group_name_H-M   'P 1'
#
loop_
_entity.id
_entity.type
_entity.pdbx_description
1 polymer ?
#
loop_
_entity_poly.entity_id
_entity_poly.type
_entity_poly.pdbx_seq_one_letter_code
_entity_poly.pdbx_strand_id
1 'polypeptide(L)'
;MARVKRGVITRKRHNQVLKLAKGYRGAKHRLFRQAHEAVMHAGQYAYRDRRQRKRDFRRLWITRISAACKLNGITYNRFIEGLRKAGVEVDRKILADMAVTDASAFTEMVGLARQHATTPGTQAAAA
;
A
#
# COMPACT_ATOMS: atom_id res chain seq x y z
N MET A 1 56.01 16.25 -6.92
CA MET A 1 54.54 15.94 -6.85
C MET A 1 53.99 16.55 -5.57
N ALA A 2 52.93 17.38 -5.64
CA ALA A 2 52.44 18.13 -4.47
C ALA A 2 51.49 17.29 -3.58
N ARG A 3 51.67 17.35 -2.26
CA ARG A 3 50.80 16.66 -1.28
C ARG A 3 49.49 17.40 -1.07
N VAL A 4 48.37 16.83 -1.51
CA VAL A 4 47.02 17.42 -1.32
C VAL A 4 46.41 16.98 0.02
N LYS A 5 45.97 17.95 0.84
CA LYS A 5 45.28 17.68 2.12
C LYS A 5 43.81 17.32 1.87
N ARG A 6 43.29 16.24 2.49
CA ARG A 6 41.93 15.69 2.24
C ARG A 6 40.87 16.07 3.29
N GLY A 7 41.23 16.75 4.37
CA GLY A 7 40.35 16.94 5.54
C GLY A 7 39.02 17.65 5.26
N VAL A 8 39.03 18.66 4.38
CA VAL A 8 37.82 19.43 4.02
C VAL A 8 36.80 18.56 3.30
N ILE A 9 37.25 17.71 2.36
CA ILE A 9 36.40 16.82 1.57
C ILE A 9 35.77 15.75 2.47
N THR A 10 36.56 15.14 3.36
CA THR A 10 36.08 14.15 4.33
C THR A 10 35.02 14.74 5.27
N ARG A 11 35.27 15.94 5.82
CA ARG A 11 34.31 16.63 6.70
C ARG A 11 33.00 16.93 5.98
N LYS A 12 33.05 17.37 4.72
CA LYS A 12 31.85 17.60 3.88
C LYS A 12 31.00 16.34 3.74
N ARG A 13 31.62 15.19 3.41
CA ARG A 13 30.92 13.89 3.31
C ARG A 13 30.31 13.47 4.64
N HIS A 14 31.04 13.60 5.75
CA HIS A 14 30.54 13.22 7.07
C HIS A 14 29.31 14.05 7.47
N ASN A 15 29.37 15.36 7.27
CA ASN A 15 28.26 16.26 7.58
C ASN A 15 27.00 15.95 6.76
N GLN A 16 27.14 15.55 5.49
CA GLN A 16 26.01 15.13 4.65
C GLN A 16 25.31 13.89 5.22
N VAL A 17 26.07 12.86 5.61
CA VAL A 17 25.52 11.62 6.17
C VAL A 17 24.87 11.87 7.54
N LEU A 18 25.53 12.64 8.41
CA LEU A 18 24.96 12.99 9.72
C LEU A 18 23.71 13.86 9.60
N LYS A 19 23.60 14.70 8.56
CA LYS A 19 22.38 15.44 8.25
C LYS A 19 21.21 14.52 7.89
N LEU A 20 21.47 13.44 7.14
CA LEU A 20 20.46 12.43 6.79
C LEU A 20 20.06 11.54 7.98
N ALA A 21 21.00 11.27 8.89
CA ALA A 21 20.78 10.44 10.07
C ALA A 21 20.15 11.18 11.27
N LYS A 22 19.74 12.44 11.10
CA LYS A 22 19.08 13.22 12.16
C LYS A 22 17.79 12.50 12.60
N GLY A 23 17.61 12.39 13.92
CA GLY A 23 16.48 11.67 14.52
C GLY A 23 16.70 10.18 14.77
N TYR A 24 17.84 9.61 14.34
CA TYR A 24 18.16 8.22 14.65
C TYR A 24 18.53 8.05 16.13
N ARG A 25 18.08 6.94 16.74
CA ARG A 25 18.29 6.67 18.16
C ARG A 25 19.73 6.23 18.48
N GLY A 26 20.25 6.65 19.62
CA GLY A 26 21.55 6.22 20.15
C GLY A 26 22.72 6.72 19.29
N ALA A 27 23.74 5.89 19.08
CA ALA A 27 24.94 6.32 18.37
C ALA A 27 24.78 6.45 16.83
N LYS A 28 23.62 6.03 16.28
CA LYS A 28 23.29 6.08 14.84
C LYS A 28 23.08 7.49 14.28
N HIS A 29 22.99 8.55 15.11
CA HIS A 29 23.00 9.95 14.64
C HIS A 29 24.29 10.70 15.00
N ARG A 30 25.17 10.11 15.84
CA ARG A 30 26.36 10.78 16.40
C ARG A 30 27.67 10.30 15.78
N LEU A 31 27.81 8.99 15.58
CA LEU A 31 29.04 8.38 15.05
C LEU A 31 28.90 8.14 13.55
N PHE A 32 29.83 8.66 12.74
CA PHE A 32 29.76 8.59 11.27
C PHE A 32 29.64 7.16 10.74
N ARG A 33 30.43 6.20 11.26
CA ARG A 33 30.42 4.80 10.80
C ARG A 33 29.03 4.17 10.98
N GLN A 34 28.47 4.28 12.18
CA GLN A 34 27.15 3.74 12.49
C GLN A 34 26.02 4.48 11.77
N ALA A 35 26.14 5.80 11.63
CA ALA A 35 25.18 6.61 10.87
C ALA A 35 25.16 6.21 9.39
N HIS A 36 26.33 5.99 8.79
CA HIS A 36 26.45 5.57 7.40
C HIS A 36 25.78 4.21 7.16
N GLU A 37 26.06 3.21 8.00
CA GLU A 37 25.40 1.90 7.94
C GLU A 37 23.87 2.02 8.07
N ALA A 38 23.40 2.78 9.06
CA ALA A 38 21.97 2.98 9.28
C ALA A 38 21.27 3.70 8.11
N VAL A 39 21.91 4.71 7.51
CA VAL A 39 21.37 5.44 6.34
C VAL A 39 21.32 4.53 5.11
N MET A 40 22.32 3.67 4.90
CA MET A 40 22.30 2.71 3.79
C MET A 40 21.14 1.73 3.91
N HIS A 41 20.93 1.13 5.09
CA HIS A 41 19.80 0.22 5.32
C HIS A 41 18.45 0.94 5.18
N ALA A 42 18.32 2.16 5.71
CA ALA A 42 17.11 2.95 5.55
C ALA A 42 16.80 3.25 4.08
N GLY A 43 17.82 3.53 3.26
CA GLY A 43 17.66 3.72 1.82
C GLY A 43 17.16 2.46 1.11
N GLN A 44 17.69 1.29 1.47
CA GLN A 44 17.24 -0.01 0.94
C GLN A 44 15.78 -0.29 1.31
N TYR A 45 15.41 -0.07 2.58
CA TYR A 45 14.03 -0.24 3.04
C TYR A 45 13.08 0.75 2.36
N ALA A 46 13.45 2.02 2.24
CA ALA A 46 12.64 3.01 1.54
C ALA A 46 12.38 2.64 0.06
N TYR A 47 13.36 2.04 -0.62
CA TYR A 47 13.16 1.55 -1.98
C TYR A 47 12.17 0.38 -2.04
N ARG A 48 12.38 -0.64 -1.19
CA ARG A 48 11.48 -1.81 -1.07
C ARG A 48 10.05 -1.38 -0.73
N ASP A 49 9.91 -0.53 0.29
CA ASP A 49 8.62 -0.16 0.87
C ASP A 49 7.81 0.75 -0.06
N ARG A 50 8.45 1.55 -0.93
CA ARG A 50 7.74 2.27 -2.00
C ARG A 50 7.00 1.33 -2.95
N ARG A 51 7.58 0.16 -3.25
CA ARG A 51 6.93 -0.87 -4.08
C ARG A 51 5.84 -1.60 -3.28
N GLN A 52 6.11 -1.92 -2.01
CA GLN A 52 5.19 -2.64 -1.14
C GLN A 52 3.95 -1.82 -0.78
N ARG A 53 4.08 -0.51 -0.57
CA ARG A 53 2.98 0.41 -0.22
C ARG A 53 1.79 0.32 -1.18
N LYS A 54 2.03 0.11 -2.48
CA LYS A 54 0.96 -0.09 -3.47
C LYS A 54 0.10 -1.33 -3.16
N ARG A 55 0.75 -2.41 -2.69
CA ARG A 55 0.09 -3.66 -2.27
C ARG A 55 -0.62 -3.49 -0.93
N ASP A 56 -0.01 -2.79 0.01
CA ASP A 56 -0.58 -2.57 1.35
C ASP A 56 -1.87 -1.74 1.27
N PHE A 57 -1.90 -0.67 0.46
CA PHE A 57 -3.12 0.10 0.22
C PHE A 57 -4.20 -0.73 -0.49
N ARG A 58 -3.81 -1.52 -1.50
CA ARG A 58 -4.76 -2.42 -2.16
C ARG A 58 -5.36 -3.43 -1.20
N ARG A 59 -4.56 -4.00 -0.29
CA ARG A 59 -5.02 -4.90 0.76
C ARG A 59 -6.03 -4.19 1.66
N LEU A 60 -5.72 -2.97 2.12
CA LEU A 60 -6.62 -2.17 2.94
C LEU A 60 -7.96 -1.90 2.24
N TRP A 61 -7.94 -1.50 0.96
CA TRP A 61 -9.16 -1.25 0.19
C TRP A 61 -10.03 -2.51 0.07
N ILE A 62 -9.41 -3.67 -0.21
CA ILE A 62 -10.15 -4.94 -0.27
C ILE A 62 -10.77 -5.27 1.08
N THR A 63 -10.06 -5.06 2.19
CA THR A 63 -10.62 -5.30 3.53
C THR A 63 -11.82 -4.40 3.82
N ARG A 64 -11.75 -3.12 3.46
CA ARG A 64 -12.86 -2.16 3.63
C ARG A 64 -14.07 -2.56 2.79
N ILE A 65 -13.88 -2.84 1.50
CA ILE A 65 -14.95 -3.28 0.60
C ILE A 65 -15.56 -4.60 1.09
N SER A 66 -14.73 -5.55 1.53
CA SER A 66 -15.20 -6.84 2.03
C SER A 66 -16.10 -6.68 3.27
N ALA A 67 -15.76 -5.76 4.18
CA ALA A 67 -16.62 -5.44 5.32
C ALA A 67 -17.96 -4.84 4.87
N ALA A 68 -17.95 -3.87 3.95
CA ALA A 68 -19.18 -3.26 3.42
C ALA A 68 -20.05 -4.25 2.63
N CYS A 69 -19.43 -5.14 1.84
CA CYS A 69 -20.13 -6.22 1.14
C CYS A 69 -20.80 -7.18 2.13
N LYS A 70 -20.14 -7.53 3.24
CA LYS A 70 -20.72 -8.38 4.29
C LYS A 70 -21.96 -7.76 4.92
N LEU A 71 -21.96 -6.44 5.19
CA LEU A 71 -23.14 -5.73 5.68
C LEU A 71 -24.31 -5.82 4.69
N ASN A 72 -24.01 -5.80 3.40
CA ASN A 72 -24.99 -5.97 2.33
C ASN A 72 -25.17 -7.45 1.92
N GLY A 73 -24.75 -8.43 2.72
CA GLY A 73 -25.00 -9.86 2.48
C GLY A 73 -24.40 -10.45 1.20
N ILE A 74 -23.37 -9.83 0.60
CA ILE A 74 -22.66 -10.37 -0.57
C ILE A 74 -21.18 -10.61 -0.23
N THR A 75 -20.54 -11.59 -0.86
CA THR A 75 -19.09 -11.78 -0.73
C THR A 75 -18.33 -10.88 -1.70
N TYR A 76 -17.15 -10.40 -1.31
CA TYR A 76 -16.31 -9.54 -2.15
C TYR A 76 -16.04 -10.13 -3.55
N ASN A 77 -15.78 -11.43 -3.65
CA ASN A 77 -15.51 -12.07 -4.94
C ASN A 77 -16.71 -11.98 -5.89
N ARG A 78 -17.92 -12.22 -5.38
CA ARG A 78 -19.16 -12.12 -6.17
C ARG A 78 -19.49 -10.68 -6.54
N PHE A 79 -19.24 -9.75 -5.64
CA PHE A 79 -19.40 -8.32 -5.92
C PHE A 79 -18.50 -7.87 -7.09
N ILE A 80 -17.21 -8.19 -7.05
CA ILE A 80 -16.27 -7.82 -8.13
C ILE A 80 -16.61 -8.55 -9.45
N GLU A 81 -17.03 -9.81 -9.38
CA GLU A 81 -17.50 -10.55 -10.54
C GLU A 81 -18.71 -9.87 -11.19
N GLY A 82 -19.72 -9.50 -10.38
CA GLY A 82 -20.92 -8.80 -10.84
C GLY A 82 -20.60 -7.45 -11.48
N LEU A 83 -19.75 -6.64 -10.84
CA LEU A 83 -19.31 -5.35 -11.40
C LEU A 83 -18.58 -5.51 -12.75
N ARG A 84 -17.72 -6.52 -12.87
CA ARG A 84 -17.00 -6.77 -14.13
C ARG A 84 -17.95 -7.18 -15.25
N LYS A 85 -18.97 -8.00 -14.95
CA LYS A 85 -19.99 -8.41 -15.92
C LYS A 85 -20.95 -7.28 -16.29
N ALA A 86 -21.22 -6.37 -15.36
CA ALA A 86 -21.97 -5.15 -15.60
C ALA A 86 -21.20 -4.09 -16.42
N GLY A 87 -19.93 -4.34 -16.76
CA GLY A 87 -19.08 -3.38 -17.49
C GLY A 87 -18.61 -2.19 -16.67
N VAL A 88 -18.69 -2.27 -15.33
CA VAL A 88 -18.35 -1.16 -14.43
C VAL A 88 -16.85 -1.22 -14.08
N GLU A 89 -16.05 -0.39 -14.73
CA GLU A 89 -14.61 -0.28 -14.51
C GLU A 89 -14.26 0.73 -13.40
N VAL A 90 -14.62 0.40 -12.15
CA VAL A 90 -14.33 1.28 -11.00
C VAL A 90 -13.13 0.76 -10.20
N ASP A 91 -12.24 1.69 -9.87
CA ASP A 91 -11.08 1.42 -9.05
C ASP A 91 -11.42 1.10 -7.60
N ARG A 92 -10.67 0.17 -6.99
CA ARG A 92 -10.87 -0.26 -5.59
C ARG A 92 -10.66 0.87 -4.58
N LYS A 93 -9.86 1.88 -4.93
CA LYS A 93 -9.68 3.07 -4.11
C LYS A 93 -11.02 3.80 -3.95
N ILE A 94 -11.74 4.01 -5.06
CA ILE A 94 -13.00 4.75 -5.09
C ILE A 94 -14.10 3.93 -4.41
N LEU A 95 -14.16 2.61 -4.69
CA LEU A 95 -15.12 1.72 -4.01
C LEU A 95 -14.91 1.68 -2.49
N ALA A 96 -13.65 1.68 -2.03
CA ALA A 96 -13.35 1.68 -0.60
C ALA A 96 -13.62 3.03 0.08
N ASP A 97 -13.56 4.13 -0.67
CA ASP A 97 -13.90 5.47 -0.17
C ASP A 97 -15.42 5.64 -0.08
N MET A 98 -16.13 5.29 -1.16
CA MET A 98 -17.60 5.25 -1.21
C MET A 98 -18.18 4.40 -0.09
N ALA A 99 -17.61 3.21 0.16
CA ALA A 99 -18.04 2.34 1.26
C ALA A 99 -17.95 2.99 2.66
N VAL A 100 -17.16 4.05 2.82
CA VAL A 100 -16.99 4.79 4.09
C VAL A 100 -17.80 6.08 4.11
N THR A 101 -17.83 6.83 3.01
CA THR A 101 -18.46 8.15 2.94
C THR A 101 -19.96 8.08 2.66
N ASP A 102 -20.40 7.14 1.81
CA ASP A 102 -21.78 7.01 1.36
C ASP A 102 -22.20 5.54 1.27
N ALA A 103 -22.83 5.07 2.34
CA ALA A 103 -23.32 3.71 2.42
C ALA A 103 -24.48 3.44 1.46
N SER A 104 -25.34 4.43 1.20
CA SER A 104 -26.48 4.31 0.27
C SER A 104 -26.03 4.04 -1.16
N ALA A 105 -25.11 4.85 -1.68
CA ALA A 105 -24.56 4.66 -3.02
C ALA A 105 -23.86 3.28 -3.16
N PHE A 106 -23.18 2.82 -2.11
CA PHE A 106 -22.57 1.49 -2.11
C PHE A 106 -23.63 0.37 -2.19
N THR A 107 -24.77 0.52 -1.51
CA THR A 107 -25.86 -0.46 -1.57
C THR A 107 -26.48 -0.55 -2.97
N GLU A 108 -26.63 0.57 -3.69
CA GLU A 108 -27.09 0.57 -5.09
C GLU A 108 -26.13 -0.18 -6.00
N MET A 109 -24.82 0.04 -5.83
CA MET A 109 -23.78 -0.68 -6.55
C MET A 109 -23.81 -2.19 -6.26
N VAL A 110 -24.11 -2.58 -5.02
CA VAL A 110 -24.32 -3.99 -4.67
C VAL A 110 -25.57 -4.55 -5.35
N GLY A 111 -26.65 -3.76 -5.46
CA GLY A 111 -27.85 -4.12 -6.21
C GLY A 111 -27.55 -4.44 -7.68
N LEU A 112 -26.83 -3.54 -8.36
CA LEU A 112 -26.36 -3.76 -9.73
C LEU A 112 -25.47 -5.00 -9.85
N ALA A 113 -24.51 -5.17 -8.92
CA ALA A 113 -23.63 -6.33 -8.93
C ALA A 113 -24.39 -7.65 -8.75
N ARG A 114 -25.45 -7.68 -7.94
CA ARG A 114 -26.27 -8.89 -7.71
C ARG A 114 -27.02 -9.33 -8.97
N GLN A 115 -27.48 -8.40 -9.80
CA GLN A 115 -28.18 -8.72 -11.05
C GLN A 115 -27.30 -9.48 -12.03
N HIS A 116 -25.99 -9.22 -12.01
CA HIS A 116 -25.02 -9.82 -12.93
C HIS A 116 -24.12 -10.88 -12.28
N ALA A 117 -24.17 -11.06 -10.95
CA ALA A 117 -23.38 -12.06 -10.25
C ALA A 117 -23.89 -13.47 -10.54
N THR A 118 -22.99 -14.43 -10.74
CA THR A 118 -23.38 -15.83 -10.85
C THR A 118 -23.75 -16.37 -9.46
N THR A 119 -25.01 -16.81 -9.32
CA THR A 119 -25.51 -17.47 -8.11
C THR A 119 -24.68 -18.73 -7.79
N PRO A 120 -24.14 -18.88 -6.58
CA PRO A 120 -23.60 -20.17 -6.17
C PRO A 120 -24.77 -21.10 -5.86
N GLY A 121 -25.12 -21.96 -6.82
CA GLY A 121 -26.17 -22.97 -6.68
C GLY A 121 -26.06 -24.22 -7.57
N THR A 122 -25.08 -24.32 -8.48
CA THR A 122 -25.07 -25.45 -9.45
C THR A 122 -23.65 -25.92 -9.85
N GLN A 123 -22.75 -26.16 -8.89
CA GLN A 123 -21.51 -26.92 -9.14
C GLN A 123 -21.23 -28.01 -8.09
N ALA A 124 -22.27 -28.52 -7.44
CA ALA A 124 -22.20 -29.68 -6.54
C ALA A 124 -22.99 -30.91 -7.07
N ALA A 125 -23.24 -30.98 -8.39
CA ALA A 125 -23.99 -32.07 -9.02
C ALA A 125 -23.34 -32.58 -10.33
N ALA A 126 -22.03 -32.44 -10.47
CA ALA A 126 -21.28 -32.94 -11.62
C ALA A 126 -19.91 -33.48 -11.18
N ALA A 127 -19.95 -34.52 -10.34
CA ALA A 127 -18.94 -35.57 -10.17
C ALA A 127 -19.51 -36.61 -9.21
#